data_AF-A0A8B0SGS8-F1
#
_entry.id   AF-A0A8B0SGS8-F1
#
_cell.length_a   1.000
_cell.length_b   1.000
_cell.length_c   1.000
_cell.angle_alpha   90.00
_cell.angle_beta   90.00
_cell.angle_gamma   90.00
#
_symmetry.space_group_name_H-M   'P 1'
#
loop_
_entity.id
_entity.type
_entity.pdbx_description
1 polymer ?
#
loop_
_entity_poly.entity_id
_entity_poly.type
_entity_poly.pdbx_seq_one_letter_code
_entity_poly.pdbx_strand_id
1 'polypeptide(L)'
;MSNPLLSPAENAELAALRSNSAASLSHWKTETNALLDRVDWNKAFIRVAIGMNAVGILYVGYIYSAYIAYFGYSAIAFIGQLLIGVFFMACVVSNTSGLHVMLASIGMFVLANSF
;
A
#
# COMPACT_ATOMS: atom_id res chain seq x y z
N MET A 1 -21.80 16.15 32.73
CA MET A 1 -21.26 16.60 34.03
C MET A 1 -20.62 17.97 33.82
N SER A 2 -21.12 19.01 34.48
CA SER A 2 -20.56 20.37 34.44
C SER A 2 -19.26 20.44 35.24
N ASN A 3 -18.32 21.30 34.83
CA ASN A 3 -17.06 21.46 35.57
C ASN A 3 -17.33 22.36 36.79
N PRO A 4 -17.13 21.87 38.03
CA PRO A 4 -17.41 22.66 39.24
C PRO A 4 -16.48 23.87 39.44
N LEU A 5 -15.39 23.95 38.69
CA LEU A 5 -14.41 25.07 38.76
C LEU A 5 -14.76 26.25 37.85
N LEU A 6 -15.74 26.11 36.95
CA LEU A 6 -16.14 27.12 35.99
C LEU A 6 -17.47 27.75 36.39
N SER A 7 -17.64 29.04 36.11
CA SER A 7 -18.92 29.72 36.28
C SER A 7 -19.99 29.09 35.37
N PRO A 8 -21.29 29.27 35.67
CA PRO A 8 -22.37 28.73 34.85
C PRO A 8 -22.32 29.19 33.38
N ALA A 9 -21.87 30.43 33.13
CA ALA A 9 -21.72 30.98 31.79
C ALA A 9 -20.57 30.31 31.02
N GLU A 10 -19.41 30.12 31.67
CA GLU A 10 -18.26 29.44 31.06
C GLU A 10 -18.54 27.96 30.78
N ASN A 11 -19.32 27.30 31.65
CA ASN A 11 -19.77 25.92 31.41
C ASN A 11 -20.72 25.83 30.21
N ALA A 12 -21.58 26.83 29.99
CA ALA A 12 -22.47 26.89 28.84
C ALA A 12 -21.69 27.14 27.53
N GLU A 13 -20.72 28.04 27.55
CA GLU A 13 -19.83 28.29 26.41
C GLU A 13 -19.00 27.06 26.04
N LEU A 14 -18.42 26.38 27.04
CA LEU A 14 -17.67 25.14 26.83
C LEU A 14 -18.55 24.02 26.26
N ALA A 15 -19.82 23.94 26.68
CA ALA A 15 -20.78 22.98 26.12
C ALA A 15 -21.08 23.28 24.64
N ALA A 16 -21.24 24.56 24.28
CA ALA A 16 -21.45 25.00 22.90
C ALA A 16 -20.22 24.74 22.00
N LEU A 17 -19.02 24.99 22.51
CA LEU A 17 -17.78 24.67 21.80
C LEU A 17 -17.62 23.16 21.58
N ARG A 18 -17.97 22.35 22.58
CA ARG A 18 -17.97 20.88 22.47
C ARG A 18 -19.02 20.38 21.48
N SER A 19 -20.23 20.94 21.49
CA SER A 19 -21.27 20.52 20.54
C SER A 19 -20.88 20.86 19.10
N ASN A 20 -20.33 22.05 18.86
CA ASN A 20 -19.87 22.48 17.54
C ASN A 20 -18.69 21.62 17.06
N SER A 21 -17.75 21.30 17.95
CA SER A 21 -16.63 20.41 17.63
C SER A 21 -17.10 18.98 17.31
N ALA A 22 -18.05 18.45 18.08
CA ALA A 22 -18.62 17.13 17.85
C ALA A 22 -19.40 17.06 16.52
N ALA A 23 -20.13 18.12 16.16
CA ALA A 23 -20.85 18.22 14.90
C ALA A 23 -19.89 18.33 13.69
N SER A 24 -18.80 19.09 13.83
CA SER A 24 -17.73 19.14 12.83
C SER A 24 -17.09 17.76 12.61
N LEU A 25 -16.72 17.06 13.70
CA LEU A 25 -16.14 15.73 13.62
C LEU A 25 -17.08 14.70 12.99
N SER A 26 -18.38 14.74 13.30
CA SER A 26 -19.35 13.82 12.71
C SER A 26 -19.57 14.10 11.21
N HIS A 27 -19.56 15.38 10.81
CA HIS A 27 -19.61 15.79 9.41
C HIS A 27 -18.41 15.24 8.62
N TRP A 28 -17.18 15.49 9.09
CA TRP A 28 -15.95 14.98 8.45
C TRP A 28 -15.90 13.46 8.40
N LYS A 29 -16.32 12.78 9.47
CA LYS A 29 -16.40 11.32 9.48
C LYS A 29 -17.37 10.80 8.43
N THR A 30 -18.50 11.47 8.25
CA THR A 30 -19.54 11.08 7.29
C THR A 30 -19.08 11.33 5.85
N GLU A 31 -18.48 12.49 5.57
CA GLU A 31 -17.92 12.80 4.25
C GLU A 31 -16.75 11.87 3.89
N THR A 32 -15.84 11.62 4.83
CA THR A 32 -14.70 10.73 4.61
C THR A 32 -15.17 9.30 4.34
N ASN A 33 -16.12 8.79 5.13
CA ASN A 33 -16.70 7.46 4.89
C ASN A 33 -17.41 7.40 3.52
N ALA A 34 -18.16 8.45 3.16
CA ALA A 34 -18.82 8.52 1.86
C ALA A 34 -17.82 8.57 0.68
N LEU A 35 -16.61 9.11 0.88
CA LEU A 35 -15.54 9.07 -0.11
C LEU A 35 -14.87 7.68 -0.17
N LEU A 36 -14.59 7.06 0.98
CA LEU A 36 -13.98 5.73 1.07
C LEU A 36 -14.90 4.63 0.52
N ASP A 37 -16.21 4.74 0.70
CA ASP A 37 -17.20 3.83 0.15
C ASP A 37 -17.26 3.88 -1.38
N ARG A 38 -16.84 4.99 -2.00
CA ARG A 38 -16.76 5.14 -3.45
C ARG A 38 -15.47 4.55 -4.04
N VAL A 39 -14.50 4.18 -3.21
CA VAL A 39 -13.22 3.63 -3.66
C VAL A 39 -13.39 2.13 -3.93
N ASP A 40 -13.10 1.73 -5.17
CA ASP A 40 -12.89 0.32 -5.48
C ASP A 40 -11.54 -0.12 -4.91
N TRP A 41 -11.59 -0.66 -3.69
CA TRP A 41 -10.40 -1.12 -2.96
C TRP A 41 -9.67 -2.27 -3.65
N ASN A 42 -10.37 -3.11 -4.43
CA ASN A 42 -9.72 -4.17 -5.20
C ASN A 42 -8.88 -3.56 -6.34
N LYS A 43 -9.43 -2.58 -7.05
CA LYS A 43 -8.69 -1.86 -8.10
C LYS A 43 -7.51 -1.06 -7.52
N ALA A 44 -7.69 -0.44 -6.36
CA ALA A 44 -6.61 0.25 -5.65
C ALA A 44 -5.49 -0.72 -5.25
N PHE A 45 -5.85 -1.87 -4.67
CA PHE A 45 -4.91 -2.94 -4.31
C PHE A 45 -4.10 -3.41 -5.52
N ILE A 46 -4.76 -3.72 -6.64
CA ILE A 46 -4.07 -4.20 -7.86
C ILE A 46 -3.08 -3.15 -8.38
N ARG A 47 -3.46 -1.87 -8.39
CA ARG A 47 -2.55 -0.78 -8.82
C ARG A 47 -1.32 -0.67 -7.93
N VAL A 48 -1.50 -0.75 -6.61
CA VAL A 48 -0.39 -0.74 -5.66
C VAL A 48 0.49 -1.99 -5.85
N ALA A 49 -0.11 -3.16 -6.06
CA ALA A 49 0.62 -4.40 -6.31
C ALA A 49 1.47 -4.32 -7.59
N ILE A 50 0.95 -3.74 -8.67
CA ILE A 50 1.73 -3.48 -9.91
C ILE A 50 2.95 -2.62 -9.59
N GLY A 51 2.77 -1.50 -8.87
CA GLY A 51 3.88 -0.61 -8.50
C GLY A 51 4.93 -1.32 -7.65
N MET A 52 4.51 -2.08 -6.64
CA MET A 52 5.41 -2.83 -5.76
C MET A 52 6.18 -3.94 -6.51
N ASN A 53 5.53 -4.67 -7.42
CA ASN A 53 6.21 -5.69 -8.22
C ASN A 53 7.20 -5.08 -9.23
N ALA A 54 6.87 -3.91 -9.81
CA ALA A 54 7.79 -3.18 -10.66
C ALA A 54 9.08 -2.81 -9.91
N VAL A 55 8.95 -2.30 -8.68
CA VAL A 55 10.10 -2.02 -7.80
C VAL A 55 10.88 -3.30 -7.51
N GLY A 56 10.18 -4.41 -7.23
CA GLY A 56 10.81 -5.71 -7.03
C GLY A 56 11.65 -6.15 -8.22
N ILE A 57 11.13 -6.05 -9.45
CA ILE A 57 11.91 -6.40 -10.66
C ILE A 57 13.14 -5.52 -10.81
N LEU A 58 13.01 -4.21 -10.57
CA LEU A 58 14.16 -3.30 -10.65
C LEU A 58 15.25 -3.70 -9.65
N TYR A 59 14.85 -4.11 -8.44
CA TYR A 59 15.79 -4.62 -7.43
C TYR A 59 16.48 -5.91 -7.86
N VAL A 60 15.72 -6.88 -8.38
CA VAL A 60 16.28 -8.13 -8.93
C VAL A 60 17.25 -7.84 -10.09
N GLY A 61 16.88 -6.92 -10.99
CA GLY A 61 17.75 -6.49 -12.09
C GLY A 61 19.02 -5.79 -11.62
N TYR A 62 18.94 -4.99 -10.55
CA TYR A 62 20.10 -4.38 -9.90
C TYR A 62 21.05 -5.44 -9.33
N ILE A 63 20.54 -6.40 -8.56
CA ILE A 63 21.36 -7.50 -8.02
C ILE A 63 22.02 -8.27 -9.18
N TYR A 64 21.24 -8.64 -10.19
CA TYR A 64 21.75 -9.35 -11.36
C TYR A 64 22.90 -8.58 -12.05
N SER A 65 22.76 -7.26 -12.20
CA SER A 65 23.80 -6.41 -12.76
C SER A 65 25.06 -6.38 -11.89
N ALA A 66 24.91 -6.36 -10.57
CA ALA A 66 26.03 -6.47 -9.64
C ALA A 66 26.74 -7.84 -9.77
N TYR A 67 25.98 -8.93 -9.83
CA TYR A 67 26.55 -10.28 -10.05
C TYR A 67 27.30 -10.38 -11.38
N ILE A 68 26.79 -9.80 -12.48
CA ILE A 68 27.53 -9.72 -13.74
C ILE A 68 28.85 -8.99 -13.57
N ALA A 69 28.86 -7.88 -12.82
CA ALA A 69 30.10 -7.13 -12.58
C ALA A 69 31.14 -7.95 -11.78
N TYR A 70 30.71 -8.78 -10.84
CA TYR A 70 31.61 -9.62 -10.02
C TYR A 70 32.06 -10.92 -10.71
N PHE A 71 31.16 -11.58 -11.44
CA PHE A 71 31.38 -12.95 -11.93
C PHE A 71 31.41 -13.05 -13.47
N GLY A 72 31.20 -11.94 -14.19
CA GLY A 72 31.21 -11.89 -15.65
C GLY A 72 30.11 -12.76 -16.28
N TYR A 73 30.44 -13.44 -17.38
CA TYR A 73 29.50 -14.29 -18.13
C TYR A 73 28.88 -15.42 -17.32
N SER A 74 29.53 -15.87 -16.25
CA SER A 74 28.99 -16.94 -15.39
C SER A 74 27.72 -16.52 -14.63
N ALA A 75 27.47 -15.21 -14.50
CA ALA A 75 26.24 -14.69 -13.90
C ALA A 75 24.97 -15.03 -14.72
N ILE A 76 25.11 -15.49 -15.98
CA ILE A 76 23.97 -15.97 -16.78
C ILE A 76 23.22 -17.12 -16.11
N ALA A 77 23.84 -17.87 -15.19
CA ALA A 77 23.17 -18.89 -14.39
C ALA A 77 21.97 -18.33 -13.59
N PHE A 78 21.99 -17.04 -13.27
CA PHE A 78 20.92 -16.34 -12.53
C PHE A 78 19.87 -15.70 -13.44
N ILE A 79 19.98 -15.81 -14.77
CA ILE A 79 19.00 -15.24 -15.71
C ILE A 79 17.59 -15.80 -15.50
N GLY A 80 17.49 -17.05 -15.04
CA GLY A 80 16.23 -17.69 -14.69
C GLY A 80 15.47 -16.92 -13.61
N GLN A 81 16.17 -16.37 -12.61
CA GLN A 81 15.53 -15.58 -11.56
C GLN A 81 14.98 -14.26 -12.09
N LEU A 82 15.70 -13.58 -12.99
CA LEU A 82 15.19 -12.38 -13.66
C LEU A 82 13.93 -12.70 -14.48
N LEU A 83 13.94 -13.82 -15.23
CA LEU A 83 12.79 -14.25 -16.02
C LEU A 83 11.58 -14.62 -15.16
N ILE A 84 11.79 -15.27 -14.01
CA ILE A 84 10.73 -15.56 -13.02
C ILE A 84 10.15 -14.24 -12.47
N GLY A 85 10.99 -13.24 -12.20
CA GLY A 85 10.53 -11.92 -11.79
C GLY A 85 9.63 -11.26 -12.83
N VAL A 86 10.07 -11.25 -14.09
CA VAL A 86 9.27 -10.76 -15.23
C VAL A 86 7.94 -11.51 -15.36
N PHE A 87 7.94 -12.83 -15.16
CA PHE A 87 6.73 -13.63 -15.15
C PHE A 87 5.74 -13.22 -14.04
N PHE A 88 6.21 -12.97 -12.82
CA PHE A 88 5.32 -12.51 -11.73
C PHE A 88 4.72 -11.14 -12.04
N MET A 89 5.51 -10.21 -12.58
CA MET A 89 4.97 -8.92 -13.00
C MET A 89 3.96 -9.06 -14.12
N ALA A 90 4.22 -9.92 -15.12
CA ALA A 90 3.23 -10.19 -16.16
C ALA A 90 1.92 -10.72 -15.57
N CYS A 91 1.98 -11.66 -14.62
CA CYS A 91 0.81 -12.15 -13.89
C CYS A 91 0.08 -11.02 -13.15
N VAL A 92 0.79 -10.11 -12.50
CA VAL A 92 0.17 -9.01 -11.74
C VAL A 92 -0.52 -8.00 -12.67
N VAL A 93 0.08 -7.67 -13.81
CA VAL A 93 -0.47 -6.68 -14.76
C VAL A 93 -1.62 -7.27 -15.59
N SER A 94 -1.61 -8.58 -15.86
CA SER A 94 -2.61 -9.24 -16.71
C SER A 94 -3.85 -9.73 -15.96
N ASN A 95 -3.88 -9.67 -14.62
CA ASN A 95 -4.96 -10.23 -13.82
C ASN A 95 -5.82 -9.13 -13.17
N THR A 96 -7.12 -9.41 -13.06
CA THR A 96 -8.10 -8.60 -12.30
C THR A 96 -8.51 -9.27 -10.98
N SER A 97 -8.11 -10.52 -10.77
CA SER A 97 -8.34 -11.28 -9.54
C SER A 97 -7.29 -10.90 -8.49
N GLY A 98 -7.73 -10.31 -7.37
CA GLY A 98 -6.87 -9.95 -6.25
C GLY A 98 -6.08 -11.13 -5.67
N LEU A 99 -6.65 -12.34 -5.71
CA LEU A 99 -5.97 -13.55 -5.23
C LEU A 99 -4.74 -13.91 -6.07
N HIS A 100 -4.86 -13.89 -7.40
CA HIS A 100 -3.73 -14.17 -8.29
C HIS A 100 -2.66 -13.09 -8.18
N VAL A 101 -3.09 -11.83 -8.11
CA VAL A 101 -2.20 -10.68 -7.93
C VAL A 101 -1.45 -10.78 -6.59
N MET A 102 -2.13 -11.17 -5.52
CA MET A 102 -1.51 -11.39 -4.21
C MET A 102 -0.48 -12.53 -4.25
N LEU A 103 -0.85 -13.68 -4.83
CA LEU A 103 0.05 -14.84 -4.93
C LEU A 103 1.31 -14.50 -5.75
N ALA A 104 1.15 -13.83 -6.88
CA ALA A 104 2.27 -13.38 -7.71
C ALA A 104 3.15 -12.36 -6.97
N SER A 105 2.55 -11.45 -6.20
CA SER A 105 3.29 -10.48 -5.37
C SER A 105 4.09 -11.16 -4.26
N ILE A 106 3.54 -12.20 -3.62
CA ILE A 106 4.28 -13.03 -2.65
C ILE A 106 5.44 -13.75 -3.33
N GLY A 107 5.22 -14.31 -4.52
CA GLY A 107 6.28 -14.92 -5.32
C GLY A 107 7.42 -13.95 -5.64
N MET A 108 7.09 -12.72 -6.04
CA MET A 108 8.07 -11.67 -6.30
C MET A 108 8.82 -11.24 -5.04
N PHE A 109 8.15 -11.16 -3.88
CA PHE A 109 8.79 -10.88 -2.60
C PHE A 109 9.80 -11.97 -2.22
N VAL A 110 9.42 -13.25 -2.32
CA VAL A 110 10.33 -14.37 -2.03
C VAL A 110 11.52 -14.35 -2.99
N LEU A 111 11.29 -14.14 -4.29
CA LEU A 111 12.34 -14.05 -5.29
C LEU A 111 13.33 -12.93 -4.99
N ALA A 112 12.84 -11.72 -4.70
CA ALA A 112 13.68 -10.57 -4.39
C ALA A 112 14.57 -10.80 -3.16
N ASN A 113 14.16 -11.65 -2.21
CA ASN A 113 14.91 -11.97 -1.00
C ASN A 113 15.68 -13.30 -1.07
N SER A 114 15.73 -13.96 -2.24
CA SER A 114 16.41 -15.25 -2.44
C SER A 114 17.84 -15.13 -2.96
N PHE A 115 18.40 -13.92 -2.97
CA PHE A 115 19.75 -13.59 -3.41
C PHE A 115 20.76 -13.59 -2.27
#